data_AF-A0A7L9BEX1-F1
#
_entry.id   AF-A0A7L9BEX1-F1
#
_cell.length_a   1.000
_cell.length_b   1.000
_cell.length_c   1.000
_cell.angle_alpha   90.00
_cell.angle_beta   90.00
_cell.angle_gamma   90.00
#
_symmetry.space_group_name_H-M   'P 1'
#
loop_
_entity.id
_entity.type
_entity.pdbx_description
1 polymer ?
#
loop_
_entity_poly.entity_id
_entity_poly.type
_entity_poly.pdbx_seq_one_letter_code
_entity_poly.pdbx_strand_id
1 'polypeptide(L)'
;MSKTSEEKRVYMLLKSVIFHYHGLDEEERKDLEKTALELDAQEEYKWATEFVAQDYLTAFERARDFLNDTIADYPKEKRVELINMVWQANNLKGYVTEMEATAMLKLAKDWNVQKELIELVLK
;
A
#
# COMPACT_ATOMS: atom_id res chain seq x y z
N MET A 1 6.63 -10.90 -16.63
CA MET A 1 7.67 -11.37 -15.70
C MET A 1 7.05 -11.47 -14.31
N SER A 2 7.40 -12.50 -13.53
CA SER A 2 6.99 -12.57 -12.11
C SER A 2 7.69 -11.47 -11.31
N LYS A 3 7.00 -10.86 -10.34
CA LYS A 3 7.58 -9.86 -9.45
C LYS A 3 8.67 -10.47 -8.58
N THR A 4 9.69 -9.70 -8.23
CA THR A 4 10.70 -10.14 -7.25
C THR A 4 10.09 -10.23 -5.84
N SER A 5 10.72 -10.96 -4.92
CA SER A 5 10.26 -11.02 -3.53
C SER A 5 10.23 -9.64 -2.86
N GLU A 6 11.19 -8.76 -3.18
CA GLU A 6 11.19 -7.38 -2.70
C GLU A 6 10.00 -6.58 -3.24
N GLU A 7 9.70 -6.70 -4.54
CA GLU A 7 8.52 -6.06 -5.13
C GLU A 7 7.23 -6.59 -4.50
N LYS A 8 7.12 -7.91 -4.27
CA LYS A 8 5.97 -8.52 -3.56
C LYS A 8 5.84 -7.96 -2.13
N ARG A 9 6.96 -7.79 -1.42
CA ARG A 9 6.98 -7.27 -0.06
C ARG A 9 6.52 -5.82 0.01
N VAL A 10 6.99 -4.99 -0.93
CA VAL A 10 6.52 -3.61 -1.09
C VAL A 10 5.02 -3.57 -1.33
N TYR A 11 4.51 -4.40 -2.26
CA TYR A 11 3.08 -4.47 -2.55
C TYR A 11 2.25 -4.87 -1.32
N MET A 12 2.64 -5.96 -0.65
CA MET A 12 1.89 -6.47 0.50
C MET A 12 1.92 -5.50 1.68
N LEU A 13 3.09 -4.95 2.02
CA LEU A 13 3.21 -3.99 3.11
C LEU A 13 2.38 -2.73 2.88
N LEU A 14 2.49 -2.17 1.68
CA LEU A 14 1.80 -0.94 1.32
C LEU A 14 0.27 -1.12 1.41
N LYS A 15 -0.26 -2.22 0.89
CA LYS A 15 -1.69 -2.52 0.95
C LYS A 15 -2.15 -2.79 2.38
N SER A 16 -1.40 -3.61 3.11
CA SER A 16 -1.71 -3.94 4.51
C SER A 16 -1.73 -2.69 5.39
N VAL A 17 -0.73 -1.81 5.29
CA VAL A 17 -0.64 -0.66 6.21
C VAL A 17 -1.73 0.37 5.96
N ILE A 18 -2.19 0.52 4.72
CA ILE A 18 -3.28 1.44 4.38
C ILE A 18 -4.61 0.90 4.89
N PHE A 19 -4.91 -0.38 4.69
CA PHE A 19 -6.13 -1.01 5.24
C PHE A 19 -6.14 -1.03 6.77
N HIS A 20 -4.98 -1.24 7.41
CA HIS A 20 -4.87 -1.19 8.86
C HIS A 20 -4.92 0.24 9.43
N TYR A 21 -4.82 1.29 8.61
CA TYR A 21 -4.72 2.68 9.08
C TYR A 21 -5.97 3.17 9.82
N HIS A 22 -7.14 2.63 9.47
CA HIS A 22 -8.43 2.91 10.14
C HIS A 22 -9.08 1.66 10.75
N GLY A 23 -8.33 0.55 10.80
CA GLY A 23 -8.86 -0.76 11.17
C GLY A 23 -9.32 -1.56 9.95
N LEU A 24 -8.81 -2.79 9.86
CA LEU A 24 -9.04 -3.72 8.75
C LEU A 24 -10.45 -4.31 8.81
N ASP A 25 -11.20 -4.22 7.72
CA ASP A 25 -12.47 -4.92 7.56
C ASP A 25 -12.35 -6.26 6.82
N GLU A 26 -13.45 -7.01 6.76
CA GLU A 26 -13.50 -8.34 6.16
C GLU A 26 -13.32 -8.33 4.63
N GLU A 27 -13.73 -7.26 3.94
CA GLU A 27 -13.55 -7.13 2.48
C GLU A 27 -12.08 -6.84 2.15
N GLU A 28 -11.48 -5.93 2.91
CA GLU A 28 -10.05 -5.59 2.83
C GLU A 28 -9.16 -6.80 3.15
N ARG A 29 -9.54 -7.60 4.16
CA ARG A 29 -8.83 -8.86 4.48
C ARG A 29 -8.85 -9.85 3.30
N LYS A 30 -10.01 -10.04 2.69
CA LYS A 30 -10.16 -10.92 1.51
C LYS A 30 -9.36 -10.40 0.32
N ASP A 31 -9.32 -9.09 0.13
CA ASP A 31 -8.52 -8.47 -0.92
C ASP A 31 -7.01 -8.69 -0.70
N LEU A 32 -6.52 -8.58 0.54
CA LEU A 32 -5.14 -8.93 0.87
C LEU A 32 -4.82 -10.41 0.59
N GLU A 33 -5.69 -11.33 1.02
CA GLU A 33 -5.54 -12.77 0.78
C GLU A 33 -5.53 -13.10 -0.72
N LYS A 34 -6.44 -12.48 -1.49
CA LYS A 34 -6.50 -12.62 -2.95
C LYS A 34 -5.25 -12.07 -3.61
N THR A 35 -4.79 -10.89 -3.20
CA THR A 35 -3.57 -10.26 -3.74
C THR A 35 -2.35 -11.14 -3.47
N ALA A 36 -2.25 -11.71 -2.26
CA ALA A 36 -1.17 -12.63 -1.90
C ALA A 36 -1.19 -13.89 -2.77
N LEU A 37 -2.36 -14.42 -3.10
CA LEU A 37 -2.50 -15.57 -3.99
C LEU A 37 -2.12 -15.22 -5.44
N GLU A 38 -2.62 -14.10 -5.98
CA GLU A 38 -2.38 -13.67 -7.36
C GLU A 38 -0.91 -13.32 -7.61
N LEU A 39 -0.21 -12.80 -6.60
CA LEU A 39 1.21 -12.48 -6.68
C LEU A 39 2.13 -13.61 -6.25
N ASP A 40 1.59 -14.75 -5.79
CA ASP A 40 2.37 -15.83 -5.16
C ASP A 40 3.26 -15.27 -4.03
N ALA A 41 2.65 -14.50 -3.13
CA ALA A 41 3.28 -13.62 -2.14
C ALA A 41 2.81 -13.92 -0.70
N GLN A 42 2.51 -15.19 -0.38
CA GLN A 42 1.97 -15.59 0.92
C GLN A 42 2.97 -15.35 2.06
N GLU A 43 4.27 -15.53 1.80
CA GLU A 43 5.32 -15.24 2.77
C GLU A 43 5.41 -13.73 3.05
N GLU A 44 5.37 -12.91 2.01
CA GLU A 44 5.39 -11.45 2.13
C GLU A 44 4.11 -10.92 2.79
N TYR A 45 2.96 -11.53 2.54
CA TYR A 45 1.71 -11.19 3.20
C TYR A 45 1.77 -11.48 4.71
N LYS A 46 2.26 -12.67 5.08
CA LYS A 46 2.47 -13.04 6.48
C LYS A 46 3.41 -12.03 7.15
N TRP A 47 4.53 -11.71 6.51
CA TRP A 47 5.48 -10.74 7.02
C TRP A 47 4.86 -9.34 7.19
N ALA A 48 4.09 -8.85 6.21
CA ALA A 48 3.42 -7.56 6.29
C ALA A 48 2.41 -7.50 7.45
N THR A 49 1.67 -8.59 7.67
CA THR A 49 0.72 -8.70 8.77
C THR A 49 1.44 -8.69 10.12
N GLU A 50 2.54 -9.43 10.26
CA GLU A 50 3.39 -9.44 11.46
C GLU A 50 4.05 -8.07 11.70
N PHE A 51 4.50 -7.39 10.63
CA PHE A 51 5.05 -6.04 10.69
C PHE A 51 4.06 -5.06 11.31
N VAL A 52 2.82 -5.06 10.84
CA VAL A 52 1.76 -4.19 11.37
C VAL A 52 1.41 -4.58 12.81
N ALA A 53 1.28 -5.88 13.09
CA ALA A 53 0.90 -6.38 14.41
C ALA A 53 1.94 -6.11 15.51
N GLN A 54 3.21 -5.88 15.15
CA GLN A 54 4.26 -5.51 16.10
C GLN A 54 3.93 -4.23 16.87
N ASP A 55 3.37 -3.23 16.19
CA ASP A 55 2.92 -1.97 16.79
C ASP A 55 1.96 -1.27 15.84
N TYR A 56 0.66 -1.40 16.11
CA TYR A 56 -0.41 -0.81 15.30
C TYR A 56 -0.39 0.73 15.32
N LEU A 57 0.09 1.36 16.40
CA LEU A 57 0.09 2.82 16.53
C LEU A 57 1.14 3.46 15.61
N THR A 58 2.30 2.82 15.50
CA THR A 58 3.42 3.32 14.68
C THR A 58 3.56 2.61 13.34
N ALA A 59 2.72 1.61 13.05
CA ALA A 59 2.81 0.78 11.83
C ALA A 59 2.91 1.61 10.55
N PHE A 60 2.11 2.67 10.42
CA PHE A 60 2.14 3.53 9.24
C PHE A 60 3.46 4.26 9.05
N GLU A 61 3.96 4.94 10.09
CA GLU A 61 5.22 5.69 9.97
C GLU A 61 6.40 4.72 9.79
N ARG A 62 6.42 3.55 10.45
CA ARG A 62 7.44 2.52 10.22
C ARG A 62 7.40 1.95 8.81
N ALA A 63 6.20 1.70 8.26
CA ALA A 63 6.06 1.20 6.90
C ALA A 63 6.48 2.26 5.88
N ARG A 64 6.13 3.53 6.12
CA ARG A 64 6.53 4.67 5.31
C ARG A 64 8.06 4.80 5.25
N ASP A 65 8.75 4.70 6.39
CA ASP A 65 10.22 4.70 6.44
C ASP A 65 10.80 3.53 5.63
N PHE A 66 10.32 2.31 5.88
CA PHE A 66 10.75 1.12 5.14
C PHE A 66 10.53 1.25 3.62
N LEU A 67 9.36 1.72 3.21
CA LEU A 67 9.01 1.89 1.80
C LEU A 67 9.88 2.96 1.16
N ASN A 68 10.09 4.09 1.83
CA ASN A 68 10.94 5.16 1.34
C ASN A 68 12.38 4.68 1.11
N ASP A 69 12.93 3.89 2.04
CA ASP A 69 14.27 3.29 1.89
C ASP A 69 14.32 2.28 0.73
N THR A 70 13.27 1.47 0.56
CA THR A 70 13.23 0.40 -0.46
C THR A 70 13.01 0.96 -1.87
N ILE A 71 12.14 1.96 -2.03
CA ILE A 71 11.70 2.45 -3.33
C ILE A 71 12.31 3.80 -3.73
N ALA A 72 13.24 4.35 -2.95
CA ALA A 72 13.90 5.62 -3.23
C ALA A 72 14.42 5.71 -4.69
N ASP A 73 15.03 4.62 -5.16
CA ASP A 73 15.63 4.53 -6.50
C ASP A 73 14.66 4.08 -7.59
N TYR A 74 13.37 3.90 -7.27
CA TYR A 74 12.39 3.49 -8.26
C TYR A 74 12.14 4.62 -9.28
N PRO A 75 12.04 4.27 -10.58
CA PRO A 75 11.51 5.18 -11.59
C PRO A 75 10.16 5.76 -11.15
N LYS A 76 9.89 6.99 -11.57
CA LYS A 76 8.65 7.69 -11.19
C LYS A 76 7.42 6.85 -11.55
N GLU A 77 7.45 6.21 -12.70
CA GLU A 77 6.37 5.36 -13.23
C GLU A 77 6.03 4.23 -12.27
N LYS A 78 7.03 3.55 -11.71
CA LYS A 78 6.81 2.49 -10.70
C LYS A 78 6.19 3.03 -9.41
N ARG A 79 6.58 4.23 -8.97
CA ARG A 79 5.97 4.88 -7.78
C ARG A 79 4.51 5.25 -8.03
N VAL A 80 4.20 5.73 -9.24
CA VAL A 80 2.82 6.00 -9.67
C VAL A 80 1.99 4.70 -9.72
N GLU A 81 2.55 3.60 -10.24
CA GLU A 81 1.88 2.30 -10.25
C GLU A 81 1.52 1.80 -8.84
N LEU A 82 2.42 1.97 -7.87
CA LEU A 82 2.17 1.60 -6.47
C LEU A 82 1.05 2.43 -5.86
N ILE A 83 1.09 3.76 -6.04
CA ILE A 83 0.01 4.65 -5.54
C ILE A 83 -1.33 4.32 -6.19
N ASN A 84 -1.34 4.10 -7.51
CA ASN A 84 -2.57 3.73 -8.22
C ASN A 84 -3.12 2.40 -7.70
N MET A 85 -2.28 1.40 -7.48
CA MET A 85 -2.70 0.10 -6.96
C MET A 85 -3.45 0.24 -5.63
N VAL A 86 -2.91 1.01 -4.68
CA VAL A 86 -3.56 1.25 -3.39
C VAL A 86 -4.86 2.03 -3.55
N TRP A 87 -4.83 3.11 -4.35
CA TRP A 87 -6.02 3.91 -4.58
C TRP A 87 -7.18 3.06 -5.12
N GLN A 88 -6.92 2.21 -6.12
CA GLN A 88 -7.92 1.31 -6.67
C GLN A 88 -8.41 0.29 -5.64
N ALA A 89 -7.50 -0.28 -4.84
CA ALA A 89 -7.85 -1.24 -3.80
C ALA A 89 -8.78 -0.63 -2.73
N ASN A 90 -8.45 0.57 -2.24
CA ASN A 90 -9.28 1.29 -1.27
C ASN A 90 -10.60 1.78 -1.85
N ASN A 91 -10.65 2.06 -3.16
CA ASN A 91 -11.87 2.48 -3.84
C ASN A 91 -12.79 1.31 -4.25
N LEU A 92 -12.41 0.05 -4.00
CA LEU A 92 -13.27 -1.12 -4.32
C LEU A 92 -14.63 -1.07 -3.62
N LYS A 93 -14.68 -0.52 -2.39
CA LYS A 93 -15.91 -0.29 -1.62
C LYS A 93 -16.75 0.90 -2.14
N GLY A 94 -16.29 1.60 -3.18
CA GLY A 94 -16.95 2.73 -3.81
C GLY A 94 -16.73 4.08 -3.12
N TYR A 95 -15.90 4.12 -2.08
CA TYR A 95 -15.47 5.34 -1.41
C TYR A 95 -14.12 5.13 -0.72
N VAL A 96 -13.42 6.24 -0.48
CA VAL A 96 -12.18 6.30 0.31
C VAL A 96 -12.41 7.30 1.46
N THR A 97 -12.08 6.90 2.68
CA THR A 97 -12.18 7.77 3.87
C THR A 97 -11.11 8.85 3.86
N GLU A 98 -11.35 9.94 4.61
CA GLU A 98 -10.35 11.02 4.75
C GLU A 98 -9.02 10.53 5.33
N MET A 99 -9.07 9.55 6.24
CA MET A 99 -7.87 8.96 6.85
C MET A 99 -7.02 8.20 5.82
N GLU A 100 -7.64 7.35 4.99
CA GLU A 100 -6.96 6.63 3.90
C GLU A 100 -6.41 7.60 2.86
N ALA A 101 -7.21 8.60 2.46
CA ALA A 101 -6.79 9.63 1.51
C ALA A 101 -5.59 10.43 2.04
N THR A 102 -5.59 10.78 3.33
CA THR A 102 -4.47 11.48 3.98
C THR A 102 -3.22 10.61 4.02
N ALA A 103 -3.35 9.32 4.33
CA ALA A 103 -2.23 8.38 4.33
C ALA A 103 -1.62 8.24 2.92
N MET A 104 -2.46 8.08 1.89
CA MET A 104 -2.02 8.02 0.49
C MET A 104 -1.39 9.34 0.02
N LEU A 105 -1.93 10.50 0.40
CA LEU A 105 -1.36 11.81 0.08
C LEU A 105 0.02 12.02 0.72
N LYS A 106 0.24 11.53 1.95
CA LYS A 106 1.56 11.54 2.60
C LYS A 106 2.57 10.72 1.81
N LEU A 107 2.24 9.48 1.44
CA LEU A 107 3.13 8.62 0.64
C LEU A 107 3.41 9.23 -0.74
N ALA A 108 2.37 9.73 -1.43
CA ALA A 108 2.53 10.38 -2.71
C ALA A 108 3.41 11.64 -2.65
N LYS A 109 3.41 12.34 -1.50
CA LYS A 109 4.31 13.47 -1.24
C LYS A 109 5.76 13.02 -1.19
N ASP A 110 6.06 12.03 -0.36
CA ASP A 110 7.43 11.51 -0.21
C ASP A 110 7.98 10.99 -1.53
N TRP A 111 7.11 10.38 -2.32
CA TRP A 111 7.47 9.77 -3.59
C TRP A 111 7.44 10.74 -4.77
N ASN A 112 7.11 12.02 -4.54
CA ASN A 112 7.00 13.06 -5.56
C ASN A 112 6.02 12.69 -6.71
N VAL A 113 4.89 12.11 -6.36
CA VAL A 113 3.80 11.68 -7.28
C VAL A 113 2.42 12.20 -6.86
N GLN A 114 2.37 13.29 -6.08
CA GLN A 114 1.10 13.88 -5.60
C GLN A 114 0.18 14.30 -6.74
N LYS A 115 0.76 14.85 -7.82
CA LYS A 115 -0.01 15.31 -8.97
C LYS A 115 -0.76 14.14 -9.61
N GLU A 116 -0.08 13.00 -9.77
CA GLU A 116 -0.64 11.79 -10.35
C GLU A 116 -1.74 11.20 -9.47
N LEU A 117 -1.56 11.22 -8.14
CA LEU A 117 -2.64 10.84 -7.22
C LEU A 117 -3.88 11.73 -7.40
N ILE A 118 -3.71 13.06 -7.43
CA ILE A 118 -4.83 13.99 -7.63
C ILE A 118 -5.54 13.74 -8.97
N GLU A 119 -4.78 13.51 -10.04
CA GLU A 119 -5.34 13.17 -11.35
C GLU A 119 -6.09 11.83 -11.37
N LEU A 120 -5.73 10.88 -10.50
CA LEU A 120 -6.49 9.63 -10.33
C LEU A 120 -7.81 9.84 -9.59
N VAL A 121 -7.83 10.73 -8.58
CA VAL A 121 -9.04 11.04 -7.81
C VAL A 121 -10.07 11.81 -8.63
N LEU A 122 -9.62 12.67 -9.53
CA LEU A 122 -10.49 13.55 -10.33
C LEU A 122 -11.09 12.89 -11.59
N LYS A 123 -10.78 11.62 -11.86
CA LYS A 123 -11.33 10.84 -12.97
C LYS A 123 -12.55 10.05 -12.54
#